data_AF-A0A7S2SYV5-F1
#
_entry.id   AF-A0A7S2SYV5-F1
#
_cell.length_a   1.000
_cell.length_b   1.000
_cell.length_c   1.000
_cell.angle_alpha   90.00
_cell.angle_beta   90.00
_cell.angle_gamma   90.00
#
_symmetry.space_group_name_H-M   'P 1'
#
loop_
_entity.id
_entity.type
_entity.pdbx_description
1 polymer ?
#
loop_
_entity_poly.entity_id
_entity_poly.type
_entity_poly.pdbx_seq_one_letter_code
_entity_poly.pdbx_strand_id
1 'polypeptide(L)'
;MTQQQMMMMEAVERTLLKAVSEGCVENSLEFASKNAAGGFDHKDLCSAIRSLSASGLVVAKEHATQVTVLTEEALGYVSQGSSPEAQVFAAVREAMPSGLTMSQLKDKVGGQVAGVGFKQAMQAKWVSVLKQDKPKPKQGEEEG
;
A
#
# COMPACT_ATOMS: atom_id res chain seq x y z
N MET A 1 1.05 32.12 19.70
CA MET A 1 2.34 31.75 19.07
C MET A 1 3.42 31.96 20.11
N THR A 2 4.23 30.95 20.41
CA THR A 2 5.35 31.11 21.36
C THR A 2 6.55 31.76 20.66
N GLN A 3 7.45 32.43 21.40
CA GLN A 3 8.65 33.06 20.83
C GLN A 3 9.48 32.07 19.97
N GLN A 4 9.54 30.81 20.40
CA GLN A 4 10.25 29.75 19.70
C GLN A 4 9.61 29.40 18.34
N GLN A 5 8.29 29.43 18.24
CA GLN A 5 7.60 29.21 16.96
C GLN A 5 7.83 30.35 15.97
N MET A 6 7.88 31.61 16.43
CA MET A 6 8.16 32.76 15.57
C MET A 6 9.59 32.71 15.00
N MET A 7 10.59 32.39 15.83
CA MET A 7 11.97 32.23 15.36
C MET A 7 12.10 31.14 14.30
N MET A 8 11.35 30.04 14.46
CA MET A 8 11.38 28.94 13.50
C MET A 8 10.78 29.33 12.15
N MET A 9 9.62 29.97 12.16
CA MET A 9 8.96 30.44 10.94
C MET A 9 9.82 31.46 10.19
N GLU A 10 10.46 32.37 10.92
CA GLU A 10 11.35 33.36 10.33
C GLU A 10 12.59 32.70 9.70
N ALA A 11 13.14 31.65 10.32
CA ALA A 11 14.22 30.87 9.75
C ALA A 11 13.80 30.15 8.45
N VAL A 12 12.57 29.63 8.40
CA VAL A 12 11.99 29.02 7.20
C VAL A 12 11.87 30.02 6.06
N GLU A 13 11.26 31.19 6.32
CA GLU A 13 11.09 32.24 5.33
C GLU A 13 12.43 32.76 4.81
N ARG A 14 13.39 33.06 5.71
CA ARG A 14 14.73 33.53 5.32
C ARG A 14 15.46 32.53 4.43
N THR A 15 15.38 31.24 4.76
CA THR A 15 16.05 30.18 4.01
C THR A 15 15.40 29.97 2.65
N LEU A 16 14.07 30.01 2.58
CA LEU A 16 13.32 29.95 1.33
C LEU A 16 13.64 31.14 0.42
N LEU A 17 13.60 32.37 0.95
CA LEU A 17 13.93 33.57 0.18
C LEU A 17 15.36 33.55 -0.34
N LYS A 18 16.32 33.08 0.48
CA LYS A 18 17.70 32.89 0.03
C LYS A 18 17.77 31.89 -1.14
N ALA A 19 17.13 30.73 -1.02
CA ALA A 19 17.13 29.71 -2.07
C ALA A 19 16.48 30.22 -3.38
N VAL A 20 15.40 30.99 -3.29
CA VAL A 20 14.75 31.62 -4.46
C VAL A 20 15.59 32.79 -5.01
N SER A 21 16.43 33.44 -4.21
CA SER A 21 17.37 34.45 -4.72
C SER A 21 18.52 33.85 -5.53
N GLU A 22 18.89 32.60 -5.22
CA GLU A 22 19.95 31.84 -5.91
C GLU A 22 19.40 31.04 -7.11
N GLY A 23 18.08 30.99 -7.30
CA GLY A 23 17.45 30.25 -8.39
C GLY A 23 15.94 30.01 -8.18
N CYS A 24 15.48 28.80 -8.46
CA CYS A 24 14.08 28.40 -8.24
C CYS A 24 14.03 27.19 -7.32
N VAL A 25 13.06 27.15 -6.41
CA VAL A 25 12.74 25.95 -5.64
C VAL A 25 11.70 25.14 -6.42
N GLU A 26 12.16 24.13 -7.14
CA GLU A 26 11.32 23.32 -8.04
C GLU A 26 10.35 22.39 -7.28
N ASN A 27 10.80 21.84 -6.14
CA ASN A 27 10.04 20.88 -5.35
C ASN A 27 10.11 21.25 -3.86
N SER A 28 8.99 21.73 -3.32
CA SER A 28 8.88 22.13 -1.91
C SER A 28 9.06 20.95 -0.96
N LEU A 29 8.68 19.72 -1.35
CA LEU A 29 8.84 18.53 -0.52
C LEU A 29 10.31 18.16 -0.35
N GLU A 30 11.05 18.09 -1.46
CA GLU A 30 12.48 17.80 -1.42
C GLU A 30 13.26 18.91 -0.71
N PHE A 31 12.85 20.17 -0.89
CA PHE A 31 13.45 21.30 -0.19
C PHE A 31 13.26 21.20 1.32
N ALA A 32 12.05 20.87 1.79
CA ALA A 32 11.79 20.63 3.21
C ALA A 32 12.64 19.46 3.73
N SER A 33 12.71 18.34 3.01
CA SER A 33 13.52 17.18 3.40
C SER A 33 15.01 17.50 3.51
N LYS A 34 15.57 18.27 2.58
CA LYS A 34 16.99 18.71 2.63
C LYS A 34 17.28 19.61 3.84
N ASN A 35 16.29 20.37 4.30
CA ASN A 35 16.42 21.29 5.43
C ASN A 35 15.80 20.73 6.73
N ALA A 36 15.42 19.45 6.76
CA ALA A 36 14.77 18.82 7.91
C ALA A 36 15.65 18.83 9.17
N ALA A 37 16.98 18.80 9.01
CA ALA A 37 17.93 18.94 10.13
C ALA A 37 17.83 20.32 10.82
N GLY A 38 17.38 21.34 10.10
CA GLY A 38 17.02 22.66 10.64
C GLY A 38 15.60 22.75 11.17
N GLY A 39 14.89 21.60 11.29
CA GLY A 39 13.50 21.47 11.76
C GLY A 39 12.45 21.99 10.79
N PHE A 40 12.75 22.03 9.49
CA PHE A 40 11.80 22.44 8.46
C PHE A 40 10.75 21.36 8.28
N ASP A 41 9.54 21.64 8.76
CA ASP A 41 8.38 20.84 8.40
C ASP A 41 7.80 21.31 7.05
N HIS A 42 7.36 20.37 6.22
CA HIS A 42 6.80 20.69 4.91
C HIS A 42 5.54 21.56 5.02
N LYS A 43 4.74 21.41 6.09
CA LYS A 43 3.56 22.23 6.34
C LYS A 43 3.93 23.68 6.66
N ASP A 44 4.98 23.88 7.46
CA ASP A 44 5.48 25.21 7.81
C ASP A 44 6.05 25.91 6.56
N LEU A 45 6.79 25.17 5.74
CA LEU A 45 7.27 25.66 4.44
C LEU A 45 6.11 26.04 3.51
N CYS A 46 5.08 25.19 3.38
CA CYS A 46 3.91 25.51 2.57
C CYS A 46 3.16 26.75 3.09
N SER A 47 3.12 26.95 4.41
CA SER A 47 2.51 28.12 5.03
C SER A 47 3.32 29.39 4.74
N ALA A 48 4.65 29.31 4.84
CA ALA A 48 5.57 30.39 4.45
C ALA A 48 5.44 30.75 2.96
N ILE A 49 5.43 29.77 2.06
CA ILE A 49 5.25 30.00 0.61
C ILE A 49 3.94 30.76 0.33
N ARG A 50 2.84 30.36 0.98
CA ARG A 50 1.54 31.05 0.83
C ARG A 50 1.59 32.48 1.37
N SER A 51 2.19 32.69 2.54
CA SER A 51 2.35 34.01 3.16
C SER A 51 3.18 34.95 2.28
N LEU A 52 4.33 34.48 1.80
CA LEU A 52 5.23 35.23 0.92
C LEU A 52 4.59 35.51 -0.46
N SER A 53 3.84 34.54 -1.01
CA SER A 53 3.10 34.74 -2.26
C SER A 53 1.98 35.78 -2.11
N ALA A 54 1.22 35.73 -1.01
CA ALA A 54 0.19 36.71 -0.70
C ALA A 54 0.78 38.12 -0.50
N SER A 55 2.01 38.20 -0.02
CA SER A 55 2.77 39.45 0.12
C SER A 55 3.45 39.90 -1.17
N GLY A 56 3.32 39.15 -2.27
CA GLY A 56 3.92 39.47 -3.57
C GLY A 56 5.45 39.30 -3.62
N LEU A 57 6.06 38.61 -2.65
CA LEU A 57 7.51 38.42 -2.56
C LEU A 57 8.01 37.25 -3.41
N VAL A 58 7.14 36.26 -3.67
CA VAL A 58 7.46 35.09 -4.50
C VAL A 58 6.26 34.73 -5.37
N VAL A 59 6.53 34.06 -6.49
CA VAL A 59 5.48 33.44 -7.32
C VAL A 59 5.60 31.94 -7.14
N ALA A 60 4.55 31.31 -6.64
CA ALA A 60 4.47 29.87 -6.45
C ALA A 60 3.37 29.25 -7.31
N LYS A 61 3.61 28.02 -7.79
CA LYS A 61 2.63 27.23 -8.52
C LYS A 61 2.48 25.88 -7.83
N GLU A 62 1.24 25.52 -7.48
CA GLU A 62 0.94 24.24 -6.83
C GLU A 62 0.85 23.14 -7.89
N HIS A 63 1.66 22.09 -7.74
CA HIS A 63 1.60 20.87 -8.53
C HIS A 63 1.29 19.69 -7.60
N ALA A 64 0.32 18.85 -7.99
CA ALA A 64 0.01 17.62 -7.28
C ALA A 64 0.76 16.45 -7.92
N THR A 65 1.59 15.76 -7.13
CA THR A 65 2.30 14.55 -7.55
C THR A 65 1.69 13.34 -6.87
N GLN A 66 1.33 12.31 -7.64
CA GLN A 66 0.88 11.03 -7.12
C GLN A 66 1.95 9.98 -7.41
N VAL A 67 2.36 9.25 -6.38
CA VAL A 67 3.28 8.11 -6.49
C VAL A 67 2.54 6.83 -6.12
N THR A 68 2.78 5.76 -6.87
CA THR A 68 2.27 4.42 -6.56
C THR A 68 3.41 3.61 -5.97
N VAL A 69 3.26 3.18 -4.72
CA VAL A 69 4.23 2.36 -4.01
C VAL A 69 3.59 1.01 -3.71
N LEU A 70 4.36 -0.07 -3.86
CA LEU A 70 3.90 -1.41 -3.48
C LEU A 70 3.70 -1.47 -1.97
N THR A 71 2.60 -2.08 -1.54
CA THR A 71 2.40 -2.42 -0.13
C THR A 71 3.34 -3.55 0.27
N GLU A 72 3.61 -3.71 1.57
CA GLU A 72 4.43 -4.81 2.10
C GLU A 72 3.87 -6.18 1.69
N GLU A 73 2.54 -6.32 1.66
CA GLU A 73 1.86 -7.53 1.17
C GLU A 73 2.14 -7.75 -0.33
N ALA A 74 2.01 -6.71 -1.16
CA ALA A 74 2.25 -6.82 -2.60
C ALA A 74 3.72 -7.12 -2.93
N LEU A 75 4.68 -6.61 -2.14
CA LEU A 75 6.09 -6.98 -2.24
C LEU A 75 6.32 -8.48 -2.00
N GLY A 76 5.56 -9.07 -1.07
CA GLY A 76 5.56 -10.52 -0.83
C GLY A 76 5.12 -11.30 -2.07
N TYR A 77 4.05 -10.87 -2.74
CA TYR A 77 3.55 -11.53 -3.96
C TYR A 77 4.51 -11.39 -5.14
N VAL A 78 5.18 -10.25 -5.28
CA VAL A 78 6.23 -10.04 -6.29
C VAL A 78 7.43 -10.96 -6.03
N SER A 79 7.86 -11.10 -4.78
CA SER A 79 8.98 -11.98 -4.40
C SER A 79 8.68 -13.46 -4.64
N GLN A 80 7.43 -13.87 -4.46
CA GLN A 80 6.94 -15.21 -4.78
C GLN A 80 6.65 -15.39 -6.29
N GLY A 81 6.72 -14.32 -7.08
CA GLY A 81 6.49 -14.34 -8.53
C GLY A 81 5.07 -14.69 -8.95
N SER A 82 4.08 -14.58 -8.05
CA SER A 82 2.70 -14.99 -8.33
C SER A 82 1.69 -14.31 -7.41
N SER A 83 0.57 -13.85 -8.00
CA SER A 83 -0.55 -13.32 -7.22
C SER A 83 -1.25 -14.44 -6.43
N PRO A 84 -1.98 -14.10 -5.34
CA PRO A 84 -2.68 -15.09 -4.53
C PRO A 84 -3.63 -16.00 -5.32
N GLU A 85 -4.31 -15.46 -6.33
CA GLU A 85 -5.22 -16.21 -7.20
C GLU A 85 -4.48 -17.20 -8.08
N ALA A 86 -3.32 -16.80 -8.61
CA ALA A 86 -2.48 -17.65 -9.44
C ALA A 86 -1.91 -18.82 -8.62
N GLN A 87 -1.52 -18.57 -7.37
CA GLN A 87 -1.07 -19.61 -6.44
C GLN A 87 -2.17 -20.62 -6.14
N VAL A 88 -3.41 -20.14 -5.87
CA VAL A 88 -4.56 -21.02 -5.64
C VAL A 88 -4.92 -21.83 -6.90
N PHE A 89 -4.93 -21.20 -8.07
CA PHE A 89 -5.23 -21.90 -9.32
C PHE A 89 -4.19 -22.97 -9.64
N ALA A 90 -2.89 -22.66 -9.47
CA ALA A 90 -1.82 -23.63 -9.66
C ALA A 90 -1.97 -24.83 -8.72
N ALA A 91 -2.25 -24.60 -7.43
CA ALA A 91 -2.46 -25.66 -6.45
C ALA A 91 -3.66 -26.55 -6.81
N VAL A 92 -4.79 -25.96 -7.23
CA VAL A 92 -5.99 -26.69 -7.68
C VAL A 92 -5.71 -27.52 -8.93
N ARG A 93 -4.98 -26.97 -9.90
CA ARG A 93 -4.59 -27.67 -11.12
C ARG A 93 -3.71 -28.88 -10.84
N GLU A 94 -2.73 -28.75 -9.95
CA GLU A 94 -1.85 -29.88 -9.55
C GLU A 94 -2.62 -31.02 -8.89
N ALA A 95 -3.75 -30.72 -8.25
CA ALA A 95 -4.55 -31.72 -7.55
C ALA A 95 -5.71 -32.28 -8.40
N MET A 96 -5.82 -31.90 -9.67
CA MET A 96 -6.77 -32.54 -10.58
C MET A 96 -6.37 -34.00 -10.85
N PRO A 97 -7.36 -34.90 -11.05
CA PRO A 97 -8.81 -34.66 -11.12
C PRO A 97 -9.53 -34.67 -9.76
N SER A 98 -8.85 -35.06 -8.68
CA SER A 98 -9.43 -35.26 -7.34
C SER A 98 -9.85 -33.96 -6.65
N GLY A 99 -9.23 -32.83 -7.02
CA GLY A 99 -9.44 -31.54 -6.39
C GLY A 99 -8.74 -31.41 -5.03
N LEU A 100 -8.94 -30.27 -4.36
CA LEU A 100 -8.41 -29.97 -3.03
C LEU A 100 -9.54 -29.56 -2.10
N THR A 101 -9.49 -30.08 -0.87
CA THR A 101 -10.30 -29.51 0.22
C THR A 101 -9.73 -28.16 0.65
N MET A 102 -10.57 -27.34 1.28
CA MET A 102 -10.14 -26.03 1.77
C MET A 102 -9.05 -26.11 2.85
N SER A 103 -8.96 -27.23 3.59
CA SER A 103 -7.86 -27.47 4.53
C SER A 103 -6.54 -27.67 3.79
N GLN A 104 -6.53 -28.59 2.82
CA GLN A 104 -5.33 -28.91 2.04
C GLN A 104 -4.84 -27.71 1.21
N LEU A 105 -5.76 -26.86 0.74
CA LEU A 105 -5.39 -25.61 0.07
C LEU A 105 -4.65 -24.67 1.03
N LYS A 106 -5.15 -24.49 2.26
CA LYS A 106 -4.49 -23.67 3.29
C LYS A 106 -3.11 -24.21 3.68
N ASP A 107 -2.96 -25.53 3.77
CA ASP A 107 -1.67 -26.18 4.02
C ASP A 107 -0.66 -25.96 2.87
N LYS A 108 -1.14 -25.95 1.61
CA LYS A 108 -0.27 -25.78 0.43
C LYS A 108 0.18 -24.34 0.19
N VAL A 109 -0.74 -23.37 0.21
CA VAL A 109 -0.44 -21.98 -0.17
C VAL A 109 -0.39 -21.01 1.01
N GLY A 110 -0.67 -21.50 2.22
CA GLY A 110 -0.78 -20.68 3.43
C GLY A 110 -2.17 -20.07 3.61
N GLY A 111 -2.56 -19.84 4.86
CA GLY A 111 -3.92 -19.43 5.22
C GLY A 111 -4.40 -18.11 4.59
N GLN A 112 -3.52 -17.12 4.47
CA GLN A 112 -3.85 -15.80 3.91
C GLN A 112 -4.08 -15.86 2.40
N VAL A 113 -3.18 -16.52 1.66
CA VAL A 113 -3.29 -16.73 0.20
C VAL A 113 -4.50 -17.61 -0.12
N ALA A 114 -4.73 -18.67 0.66
CA ALA A 114 -5.90 -19.53 0.48
C ALA A 114 -7.22 -18.80 0.74
N GLY A 115 -7.26 -17.79 1.61
CA GLY A 115 -8.46 -16.99 1.85
C GLY A 115 -8.72 -15.96 0.73
N VAL A 116 -7.75 -15.07 0.51
CA VAL A 116 -7.86 -13.96 -0.46
C VAL A 116 -7.85 -14.50 -1.89
N GLY A 117 -6.87 -15.34 -2.22
CA GLY A 117 -6.70 -15.92 -3.55
C GLY A 117 -7.85 -16.82 -3.98
N PHE A 118 -8.46 -17.58 -3.07
CA PHE A 118 -9.61 -18.42 -3.41
C PHE A 118 -10.85 -17.61 -3.74
N LYS A 119 -11.16 -16.56 -2.95
CA LYS A 119 -12.31 -15.68 -3.21
C LYS A 119 -12.16 -15.00 -4.58
N GLN A 120 -10.98 -14.48 -4.85
CA GLN A 120 -10.66 -13.76 -6.07
C GLN A 120 -10.61 -14.71 -7.29
N ALA A 121 -10.02 -15.90 -7.16
CA ALA A 121 -10.03 -16.93 -8.19
C ALA A 121 -11.45 -17.45 -8.51
N MET A 122 -12.33 -17.54 -7.50
CA MET A 122 -13.76 -17.84 -7.73
C MET A 122 -14.47 -16.73 -8.50
N GLN A 123 -14.24 -15.46 -8.14
CA GLN A 123 -14.82 -14.33 -8.87
C GLN A 123 -14.33 -14.26 -10.32
N ALA A 124 -13.05 -14.56 -10.54
CA ALA A 124 -12.44 -14.69 -11.86
C ALA A 124 -12.86 -15.98 -12.62
N LYS A 125 -13.65 -16.86 -11.99
CA LYS A 125 -14.10 -18.16 -12.51
C LYS A 125 -12.95 -19.13 -12.87
N TRP A 126 -11.81 -19.00 -12.20
CA TRP A 126 -10.65 -19.89 -12.40
C TRP A 126 -10.79 -21.20 -11.64
N VAL A 127 -11.50 -21.19 -10.50
CA VAL A 127 -11.75 -22.36 -9.66
C VAL A 127 -13.23 -22.43 -9.28
N SER A 128 -13.72 -23.62 -8.94
CA SER A 128 -15.11 -23.83 -8.52
C SER A 128 -15.17 -24.89 -7.42
N VAL A 129 -16.16 -24.75 -6.53
CA VAL A 129 -16.41 -25.75 -5.48
C VAL A 129 -17.46 -26.72 -5.97
N LEU A 130 -17.15 -28.01 -5.94
CA LEU A 130 -18.14 -29.06 -6.06
C LEU A 130 -18.69 -29.35 -4.66
N LYS A 131 -20.01 -29.27 -4.49
CA LYS A 131 -20.67 -29.81 -3.29
C LYS A 131 -20.64 -31.32 -3.40
N GLN A 132 -19.75 -31.98 -2.67
CA GLN A 132 -19.90 -33.41 -2.41
C GLN A 132 -21.00 -33.59 -1.37
N ASP A 133 -22.03 -34.35 -1.71
CA ASP A 133 -22.98 -34.92 -0.75
C ASP A 133 -22.18 -35.68 0.31
N LYS A 134 -22.40 -35.38 1.60
CA LYS A 134 -21.72 -36.10 2.70
C LYS A 134 -22.00 -37.60 2.55
N PRO A 135 -21.01 -38.49 2.65
CA PRO A 135 -21.30 -39.91 2.78
C PRO A 135 -22.11 -40.13 4.06
N LYS A 136 -23.34 -40.63 3.90
CA LYS A 136 -24.25 -41.01 4.98
C LYS A 136 -23.52 -42.01 5.90
N PRO A 137 -23.47 -41.79 7.23
CA PRO A 137 -22.89 -42.78 8.12
C PRO A 137 -23.69 -44.08 7.96
N LYS A 138 -22.99 -45.18 7.66
CA LYS A 138 -23.57 -46.53 7.65
C LYS A 138 -24.14 -46.78 9.05
N GLN A 139 -25.46 -46.77 9.18
CA GLN A 139 -26.14 -47.36 10.33
C GLN A 139 -25.80 -48.85 10.30
N GLY A 140 -25.05 -49.30 11.30
CA GLY A 140 -24.74 -50.72 11.48
C GLY A 140 -26.02 -51.49 11.72
N GLU A 141 -26.18 -52.54 10.93
CA GLU A 141 -27.22 -53.53 11.00
C GLU A 141 -27.25 -54.22 12.37
N GLU A 142 -28.47 -54.36 12.89
CA GLU A 142 -28.92 -55.38 13.82
C GLU A 142 -28.68 -56.78 13.21
N GLU A 143 -28.33 -57.77 14.04
CA GLU A 143 -28.47 -59.25 13.91
C GLU A 143 -27.23 -59.92 14.54
N GLY A 144 -27.30 -60.87 15.49
CA GLY A 144 -28.39 -61.60 16.12
C GLY A 144 -27.84 -62.42 17.29
#